data_AF-A0A350XQH4-F1
#
_entry.id   AF-A0A350XQH4-F1
#
_cell.length_a   1.000
_cell.length_b   1.000
_cell.length_c   1.000
_cell.angle_alpha   90.00
_cell.angle_beta   90.00
_cell.angle_gamma   90.00
#
_symmetry.space_group_name_H-M   'P 1'
#
loop_
_entity.id
_entity.type
_entity.pdbx_description
1 polymer ?
#
loop_
_entity_poly.entity_id
_entity_poly.type
_entity_poly.pdbx_seq_one_letter_code
_entity_poly.pdbx_strand_id
1 'polypeptide(L)' 'MHKITPFLWFEDQAEEAADFYISVFPGSKVTRANRYGESGMGTPGTVMVTCLRPEPRWRDESQ' A
#
# COMPACT_ATOMS: atom_id res chain seq x y z
N MET A 1 7.94 12.27 17.58
CA MET A 1 6.74 12.29 16.72
C MET A 1 6.35 10.85 16.37
N HIS A 2 5.12 10.42 16.65
CA HIS A 2 4.66 9.06 16.37
C HIS A 2 4.31 8.93 14.88
N LYS A 3 4.79 7.89 14.20
CA LYS A 3 4.40 7.58 12.82
C LYS A 3 3.04 6.90 12.81
N ILE A 4 2.05 7.54 12.18
CA ILE A 4 0.74 6.95 11.91
C ILE A 4 0.75 6.39 10.49
N THR A 5 0.32 5.14 10.32
CA THR A 5 0.18 4.51 9.00
C THR A 5 -1.31 4.31 8.72
N PRO A 6 -1.88 4.98 7.71
CA PRO A 6 -3.25 4.73 7.31
C PRO A 6 -3.45 3.28 6.88
N PHE A 7 -4.59 2.69 7.24
CA PHE A 7 -4.97 1.35 6.83
C PHE A 7 -6.34 1.43 6.15
N LEU A 8 -6.39 1.01 4.87
CA LEU A 8 -7.60 1.04 4.05
C LEU A 8 -8.00 -0.41 3.75
N TRP A 9 -9.28 -0.71 3.91
CA TRP A 9 -9.83 -2.03 3.63
C TRP A 9 -10.51 -2.05 2.26
N PHE A 10 -10.28 -3.12 1.50
CA PHE A 10 -10.89 -3.39 0.20
C PHE A 10 -11.45 -4.81 0.23
N GLU A 11 -12.48 -5.08 -0.58
CA GLU A 11 -13.07 -6.43 -0.67
C GLU A 11 -12.09 -7.39 -1.39
N ASP A 12 -11.75 -7.10 -2.64
CA ASP A 12 -10.83 -7.90 -3.47
C ASP A 12 -9.87 -7.06 -4.32
N GLN A 13 -9.97 -5.73 -4.26
CA GLN A 13 -9.27 -4.80 -5.18
C GLN A 13 -8.00 -4.17 -4.59
N ALA A 14 -7.39 -4.82 -3.60
CA ALA A 14 -6.27 -4.21 -2.87
C ALA A 14 -5.02 -4.01 -3.76
N GLU A 15 -4.78 -4.91 -4.72
CA GLU A 15 -3.63 -4.82 -5.65
C GLU A 15 -3.85 -3.71 -6.67
N GLU A 16 -5.03 -3.64 -7.28
CA GLU A 16 -5.43 -2.61 -8.23
C GLU A 16 -5.48 -1.22 -7.59
N ALA A 17 -5.97 -1.12 -6.36
CA ALA A 17 -5.96 0.13 -5.61
C ALA A 17 -4.54 0.62 -5.34
N ALA A 18 -3.61 -0.29 -5.03
CA ALA A 18 -2.21 0.06 -4.87
C ALA A 18 -1.59 0.59 -6.17
N ASP A 19 -1.83 -0.08 -7.29
CA ASP A 19 -1.37 0.35 -8.61
C ASP A 19 -1.96 1.72 -9.00
N PHE A 20 -3.24 1.94 -8.70
CA PHE A 20 -3.87 3.24 -8.88
C PHE A 20 -3.18 4.32 -8.03
N TYR A 21 -2.98 4.09 -6.73
CA TYR A 21 -2.39 5.11 -5.85
C TYR A 21 -0.95 5.45 -6.24
N ILE A 22 -0.12 4.48 -6.64
CA ILE A 22 1.24 4.79 -7.11
C ILE A 22 1.24 5.55 -8.44
N SER A 23 0.22 5.36 -9.29
CA SER A 23 0.05 6.15 -10.51
C SER A 23 -0.34 7.60 -10.23
N VAL A 24 -1.12 7.84 -9.16
CA VAL A 24 -1.62 9.16 -8.77
C VAL A 24 -0.57 9.98 -8.03
N PHE A 25 0.27 9.33 -7.22
CA PHE A 25 1.29 10.00 -6.39
C PHE A 25 2.70 9.73 -6.93
N PRO A 26 3.31 10.67 -7.68
CA PRO A 26 4.66 10.50 -8.23
C PRO A 26 5.68 10.12 -7.15
N GLY A 27 6.62 9.25 -7.51
CA GLY A 27 7.67 8.78 -6.60
C GLY A 27 7.21 7.76 -5.54
N SER A 28 5.92 7.42 -5.51
CA SER A 28 5.38 6.36 -4.66
C SER A 28 5.70 4.98 -5.21
N LYS A 29 5.79 3.98 -4.33
CA LYS A 29 5.97 2.58 -4.73
C LYS A 29 5.35 1.60 -3.75
N VAL A 30 4.98 0.44 -4.26
CA VAL A 30 4.70 -0.74 -3.44
C VAL A 30 6.01 -1.21 -2.82
N THR A 31 6.01 -1.44 -1.51
CA THR A 31 7.18 -1.93 -0.77
C THR A 31 7.03 -3.35 -0.27
N ARG A 32 5.78 -3.82 -0.16
CA ARG A 32 5.45 -5.16 0.31
C ARG A 32 4.07 -5.55 -0.21
N ALA A 33 3.92 -6.80 -0.63
CA ALA A 33 2.64 -7.43 -0.88
C ALA A 33 2.64 -8.80 -0.20
N ASN A 34 1.74 -9.02 0.75
CA ASN A 34 1.49 -10.34 1.32
C ASN A 34 0.30 -10.95 0.61
N ARG A 35 0.43 -12.18 0.15
CA ARG A 35 -0.62 -12.93 -0.53
C ARG A 35 -1.15 -14.04 0.37
N TYR A 36 -2.40 -14.45 0.15
CA TYR A 36 -2.94 -15.64 0.80
C TYR A 36 -2.18 -16.89 0.34
N GLY A 37 -1.77 -17.72 1.30
CA GLY A 37 -1.25 -19.06 1.03
C GLY A 37 -2.39 -20.09 0.92
N GLU A 38 -2.04 -21.34 0.61
CA GLU A 38 -2.97 -22.46 0.41
C GLU A 38 -3.91 -22.72 1.61
N SER A 39 -3.48 -22.39 2.84
CA SER A 39 -4.26 -22.56 4.07
C SER A 39 -5.00 -21.29 4.53
N GLY A 40 -4.96 -20.22 3.73
CA GLY A 40 -5.58 -18.94 4.06
C GLY A 40 -7.10 -18.93 3.88
N MET A 41 -7.78 -17.94 4.46
CA MET A 41 -9.23 -17.74 4.28
C MET A 41 -9.58 -17.08 2.93
N GLY A 42 -8.61 -16.49 2.25
CA GLY A 42 -8.79 -15.93 0.90
C GLY A 42 -8.29 -16.88 -0.19
N THR A 43 -8.58 -16.54 -1.43
CA THR A 43 -8.13 -17.31 -2.60
C THR A 43 -6.59 -17.37 -2.64
N PRO A 44 -5.96 -18.55 -2.76
CA PRO A 44 -4.51 -18.67 -2.84
C PRO A 44 -3.93 -17.79 -3.95
N GLY A 45 -2.87 -17.05 -3.62
CA GLY A 45 -2.17 -16.15 -4.55
C GLY A 45 -2.74 -14.73 -4.64
N THR A 46 -3.94 -14.44 -4.11
CA THR A 46 -4.47 -13.06 -4.11
C THR A 46 -3.85 -12.23 -2.99
N VAL A 47 -3.80 -10.90 -3.17
CA VAL A 47 -3.22 -9.99 -2.18
C VAL A 47 -4.12 -9.89 -0.95
N MET A 48 -3.53 -10.16 0.21
CA MET A 48 -4.14 -9.96 1.52
C MET A 48 -3.86 -8.54 2.03
N VAL A 49 -2.61 -8.09 1.93
CA VAL A 49 -2.18 -6.74 2.34
C VAL A 49 -1.08 -6.25 1.43
N THR A 50 -1.20 -5.02 0.96
CA THR A 50 -0.13 -4.29 0.25
C THR A 50 0.26 -3.03 1.02
N CYS A 51 1.56 -2.72 1.05
CA CYS A 51 2.10 -1.55 1.72
C CYS A 51 2.71 -0.58 0.70
N LEU A 52 2.16 0.62 0.65
CA LEU A 52 2.62 1.71 -0.17
C LEU A 52 3.57 2.61 0.61
N ARG A 53 4.64 3.06 -0.03
CA ARG A 53 5.48 4.14 0.47
C ARG A 53 5.37 5.31 -0.50
N PRO A 54 4.67 6.38 -0.12
CA PRO A 54 4.72 7.61 -0.88
C PRO A 54 6.08 8.28 -0.72
N GLU A 55 6.48 9.06 -1.73
CA GLU A 55 7.60 9.96 -1.56
C GLU A 55 7.23 11.02 -0.49
N PRO A 56 8.11 11.34 0.47
CA PRO A 56 7.89 12.48 1.34
C PRO A 56 7.81 13.79 0.52
N ARG A 57 6.58 14.27 0.30
CA ARG A 57 6.32 15.50 -0.46
C ARG A 57 6.66 16.79 0.31
N TRP A 58 6.82 16.71 1.63
CA TRP A 58 7.20 17.85 2.47
C TRP A 58 8.69 17.78 2.76
N ARG A 59 9.48 18.52 1.97
CA ARG A 59 10.80 18.96 2.40
C ARG A 59 10.58 20.32 3.06
N ASP A 60 11.09 20.44 4.28
CA ASP A 60 11.13 21.63 5.11
C ASP A 60 11.44 22.90 4.28
N GLU A 61 10.42 23.73 4.05
CA GLU A 61 10.58 25.12 3.62
C GLU A 61 10.40 26.03 4.84
N SER A 62 11.29 25.87 5.82
CA SER A 62 11.44 26.79 6.94
C SER A 62 12.87 26.73 7.48
N GLN A 63 13.71 27.59 6.90
CA GLN A 63 14.76 28.27 7.66
C GLN A 63 14.15 28.99 8.86
#